data_AF-A0A5S3WNU6-F1
#
_entry.id   AF-A0A5S3WNU6-F1
#
_cell.length_a   1.000
_cell.length_b   1.000
_cell.length_c   1.000
_cell.angle_alpha   90.00
_cell.angle_beta   90.00
_cell.angle_gamma   90.00
#
_symmetry.space_group_name_H-M   'P 1'
#
loop_
_entity.id
_entity.type
_entity.pdbx_description
1 polymer ?
#
loop_
_entity_poly.entity_id
_entity_poly.type
_entity_poly.pdbx_seq_one_letter_code
_entity_poly.pdbx_strand_id
1 'polypeptide(L)'
;MTDMQLKCKQLGSHSYKKATFERLNILNRLIREFDVRSQNQAWCGDITYIWTGRKWVYLAIVLELCTRRVVGWVFLLKQRLT
;
A
#
# COMPACT_ATOMS: atom_id res chain seq x y z
N MET A 1 3.26 3.94 18.31
CA MET A 1 2.90 5.27 17.75
C MET A 1 2.90 6.36 18.82
N THR A 2 2.36 6.11 20.01
CA THR A 2 2.38 7.04 21.15
C THR A 2 3.80 7.33 21.67
N ASP A 3 4.67 6.32 21.71
CA ASP A 3 6.06 6.45 22.20
C ASP A 3 6.95 7.39 21.37
N MET A 4 6.60 7.65 20.11
CA MET A 4 7.37 8.51 19.21
C MET A 4 6.79 9.93 19.07
N GLN A 5 5.79 10.30 19.90
CA GLN A 5 5.09 11.59 19.86
C GLN A 5 4.54 11.98 18.48
N LEU A 6 4.37 11.03 17.56
CA LEU A 6 3.87 11.29 16.22
C LEU A 6 2.38 11.63 16.30
N LYS A 7 2.03 12.87 15.96
CA LYS A 7 0.63 13.32 15.85
C LYS A 7 0.14 13.22 14.41
N CYS A 8 -0.95 12.49 14.21
CA CYS A 8 -1.66 12.42 12.93
C CYS A 8 -2.23 13.81 12.58
N LYS A 9 -1.94 14.32 11.38
CA LYS A 9 -2.49 15.59 10.86
C LYS A 9 -3.81 15.42 10.10
N GLN A 10 -4.33 14.19 10.02
CA GLN A 10 -5.56 13.91 9.28
C GLN A 10 -6.73 14.65 9.95
N LEU A 11 -7.43 15.47 9.18
CA LEU A 11 -8.61 16.23 9.62
C LEU A 11 -9.77 15.25 9.83
N GLY A 12 -9.84 14.69 11.04
CA GLY A 12 -10.88 13.75 11.45
C GLY A 12 -10.59 12.29 11.08
N SER A 13 -11.31 11.40 11.75
CA SER A 13 -11.28 9.96 11.44
C SER A 13 -11.95 9.74 10.09
N HIS A 14 -11.22 9.19 9.12
CA HIS A 14 -11.79 8.85 7.83
C HIS A 14 -12.67 7.61 7.98
N SER A 15 -13.97 7.75 7.72
CA SER A 15 -14.90 6.61 7.71
C SER A 15 -14.76 5.87 6.38
N TYR A 16 -14.01 4.78 6.37
CA TYR A 16 -14.04 3.85 5.26
C TYR A 16 -15.36 3.07 5.28
N LYS A 17 -16.05 2.98 4.14
CA LYS A 17 -17.18 2.07 4.00
C LYS A 17 -16.69 0.65 4.33
N LYS A 18 -17.20 0.07 5.41
CA LYS A 18 -16.90 -1.33 5.74
C LYS A 18 -17.68 -2.20 4.76
N ALA A 19 -16.97 -3.09 4.07
CA ALA A 19 -17.63 -4.16 3.33
C ALA A 19 -18.19 -5.15 4.35
N THR A 20 -19.51 -5.13 4.55
CA THR A 20 -20.19 -5.96 5.56
C THR A 20 -20.43 -7.39 5.08
N PHE A 21 -20.38 -7.63 3.76
CA PHE A 21 -20.69 -8.91 3.16
C PHE A 21 -19.53 -9.38 2.29
N GLU A 22 -19.01 -10.57 2.55
CA GLU A 22 -18.02 -11.20 1.69
C GLU A 22 -18.69 -11.78 0.45
N ARG A 23 -18.01 -11.68 -0.70
CA ARG A 23 -18.50 -12.27 -1.93
C ARG A 23 -18.14 -13.75 -1.97
N LEU A 24 -19.14 -14.63 -1.89
CA LEU A 24 -18.95 -16.08 -1.90
C LEU A 24 -18.25 -16.62 -3.17
N ASN A 25 -18.41 -15.93 -4.30
CA ASN A 25 -17.80 -16.32 -5.58
C ASN A 25 -16.35 -15.81 -5.77
N ILE A 26 -15.82 -15.01 -4.83
CA ILE A 26 -14.45 -14.48 -4.86
C ILE A 26 -13.88 -14.57 -3.45
N LEU A 27 -13.23 -15.69 -3.14
CA LEU A 27 -12.67 -15.95 -1.82
C LEU A 27 -11.52 -14.98 -1.51
N ASN A 28 -11.60 -14.30 -0.36
CA ASN A 28 -10.49 -13.52 0.19
C ASN A 28 -9.41 -14.48 0.70
N ARG A 29 -8.41 -14.78 -0.13
CA ARG A 29 -7.35 -15.73 0.23
C ARG A 29 -6.39 -15.22 1.31
N LEU A 30 -6.27 -13.90 1.45
CA LEU A 30 -5.29 -13.30 2.35
C LEU A 30 -5.85 -13.08 3.77
N ILE A 31 -7.14 -12.76 3.91
CA ILE A 31 -7.82 -12.58 5.22
C ILE A 31 -7.07 -11.59 6.15
N ARG A 32 -6.37 -10.60 5.56
CA ARG A 32 -5.48 -9.67 6.30
C ARG A 32 -4.36 -10.35 7.11
N GLU A 33 -4.04 -11.60 6.82
CA GLU A 33 -2.89 -12.32 7.35
C GLU A 33 -1.63 -11.86 6.61
N PHE A 34 -1.03 -10.76 7.08
CA PHE A 34 0.16 -10.18 6.45
C PHE A 34 1.48 -10.80 6.93
N ASP A 35 1.42 -11.74 7.88
CA ASP A 35 2.55 -12.54 8.35
C ASP A 35 2.61 -13.88 7.60
N VAL A 36 3.28 -13.87 6.44
CA VAL A 36 3.31 -14.98 5.50
C VAL A 36 4.59 -15.80 5.72
N ARG A 37 4.45 -17.09 6.05
CA ARG A 37 5.57 -17.95 6.46
C ARG A 37 6.49 -18.42 5.34
N SER A 38 6.05 -18.33 4.08
CA SER A 38 6.79 -18.86 2.93
C SER A 38 6.86 -17.86 1.77
N GLN A 39 7.94 -17.94 1.01
CA GLN A 39 8.17 -17.12 -0.16
C GLN A 39 7.13 -17.34 -1.28
N ASN A 40 6.92 -16.32 -2.11
CA ASN A 40 6.06 -16.33 -3.31
C ASN A 40 4.60 -16.76 -3.07
N GLN A 41 4.07 -16.62 -1.85
CA GLN A 41 2.67 -16.94 -1.54
C GLN A 41 1.72 -15.73 -1.67
N ALA A 42 2.19 -14.55 -1.29
CA ALA A 42 1.41 -13.33 -1.39
C ALA A 42 2.32 -12.10 -1.53
N TRP A 43 1.88 -11.16 -2.36
CA TRP A 43 2.58 -9.91 -2.64
C TRP A 43 1.70 -8.72 -2.29
N CYS A 44 2.32 -7.62 -1.85
CA CYS A 44 1.65 -6.37 -1.52
C CYS A 44 2.15 -5.27 -2.45
N GLY A 45 1.23 -4.56 -3.08
CA GLY A 45 1.53 -3.38 -3.88
C GLY A 45 1.31 -2.10 -3.10
N ASP A 46 2.20 -1.12 -3.26
CA ASP A 46 2.01 0.24 -2.76
C ASP A 46 2.33 1.27 -3.84
N ILE A 47 1.67 2.43 -3.77
CA ILE A 47 1.96 3.57 -4.64
C ILE A 47 2.18 4.79 -3.78
N THR A 48 3.36 5.37 -3.90
CA THR A 48 3.73 6.60 -3.19
C THR A 48 4.21 7.68 -4.17
N TYR A 49 4.39 8.88 -3.65
CA TYR A 49 4.83 10.04 -4.40
C TYR A 49 6.16 10.52 -3.85
N ILE A 50 7.14 10.69 -4.73
CA ILE A 50 8.47 11.15 -4.35
C ILE A 50 8.74 12.51 -5.01
N TRP A 51 9.20 13.46 -4.22
CA TRP A 51 9.67 14.75 -4.73
C TRP A 51 11.11 14.62 -5.22
N THR A 52 11.34 14.88 -6.50
CA THR A 52 12.67 14.77 -7.13
C THR A 52 13.45 16.09 -7.10
N GLY A 53 12.97 17.10 -6.37
CA GLY A 53 13.50 18.47 -6.44
C GLY A 53 12.92 19.32 -7.58
N ARG A 54 12.44 18.69 -8.66
CA ARG A 54 11.85 19.39 -9.83
C ARG A 54 10.37 19.06 -10.05
N LYS A 55 10.00 17.79 -9.89
CA LYS A 55 8.65 17.29 -10.11
C LYS A 55 8.32 16.14 -9.17
N TRP A 56 7.03 15.95 -8.95
CA TRP A 56 6.52 14.75 -8.29
C TRP A 56 6.54 13.58 -9.27
N VAL A 57 7.05 12.44 -8.81
CA VAL A 57 6.97 11.17 -9.52
C VAL A 57 6.18 10.18 -8.69
N TYR A 58 5.38 9.37 -9.36
CA TYR A 58 4.75 8.20 -8.76
C TYR A 58 5.77 7.08 -8.73
N LEU A 59 5.89 6.42 -7.58
CA LEU A 59 6.63 5.17 -7.44
C LEU A 59 5.61 4.08 -7.10
N ALA A 60 5.42 3.13 -8.01
CA ALA A 60 4.67 1.91 -7.76
C ALA A 60 5.65 0.78 -7.44
N ILE A 61 5.42 0.07 -6.34
CA ILE A 61 6.29 -1.00 -5.84
C ILE A 61 5.46 -2.24 -5.57
N VAL A 62 6.02 -3.42 -5.84
CA VAL A 62 5.51 -4.72 -5.39
C VAL A 62 6.50 -5.33 -4.39
N LEU A 63 6.03 -5.63 -3.19
CA LEU A 63 6.77 -6.28 -2.11
C LEU A 63 6.33 -7.73 -1.94
N GLU A 64 7.28 -8.62 -1.70
CA GLU A 64 7.01 -9.96 -1.22
C GLU A 64 6.69 -9.93 0.29
N LEU A 65 5.54 -10.47 0.72
CA LEU A 65 5.10 -10.35 2.11
C LEU A 65 5.96 -11.13 3.12
N CYS A 66 6.52 -12.27 2.71
CA CYS A 66 7.35 -13.10 3.59
C CYS A 66 8.70 -12.45 3.90
N THR A 67 9.41 -11.95 2.87
CA THR A 67 10.78 -11.44 3.01
C THR A 67 10.87 -9.92 3.11
N ARG A 68 9.77 -9.21 2.82
CA ARG A 68 9.72 -7.75 2.66
C ARG A 68 10.63 -7.22 1.55
N ARG A 69 11.08 -8.07 0.63
CA ARG A 69 11.91 -7.68 -0.52
C ARG A 69 11.05 -7.07 -1.63
N VAL A 70 11.64 -6.12 -2.34
CA VAL A 70 11.05 -5.55 -3.55
C VAL A 70 11.21 -6.54 -4.69
N VAL A 71 10.09 -6.94 -5.30
CA VAL A 71 10.02 -7.85 -6.46
C VAL A 71 10.03 -7.06 -7.77
N GLY A 72 9.47 -5.85 -7.76
CA GLY A 72 9.46 -4.97 -8.93
C GLY A 72 9.01 -3.55 -8.57
N TRP A 73 9.38 -2.60 -9.41
CA TRP A 73 9.00 -1.19 -9.25
C TRP A 73 9.00 -0.45 -10.60
N VAL A 74 8.24 0.64 -10.66
CA VAL A 74 8.26 1.56 -11.79
C VAL A 74 8.06 3.00 -11.32
N PHE A 75 8.74 3.92 -12.01
CA PHE A 75 8.51 5.35 -11.85
C PHE A 75 7.60 5.87 -12.97
N LEU A 76 6.57 6.61 -12.60
CA LEU A 76 5.72 7.34 -13.55
C LEU A 76 5.83 8.83 -13.31
N LEU A 77 6.04 9.60 -14.38
CA LEU A 77 5.99 11.05 -14.28
C LEU A 77 4.54 11.49 -14.04
N LYS A 78 4.33 12.33 -13.03
CA LYS A 78 3.05 13.02 -12.89
C LYS A 78 2.88 13.99 -14.05
N GLN A 79 2.01 13.64 -15.00
CA GLN A 79 1.62 14.56 -16.05
C GLN A 79 0.72 15.63 -15.45
N ARG A 80 0.94 16.88 -15.87
CA ARG A 80 0.02 17.96 -15.55
C ARG A 80 -1.12 17.83 -16.54
N LEU A 81 -2.31 17.47 -16.06
CA LEU A 81 -3.53 17.60 -16.87
C LEU A 81 -3.70 19.10 -17.12
N THR A 82 -3.43 19.54 -18.34
CA THR A 82 -3.71 20.89 -18.85
C THR A 82 -5.06 20.92 -19.51
#